data_AF-A0A6J1WIG9-F1
#
_entry.id   AF-A0A6J1WIG9-F1
#
_cell.length_a   1.000
_cell.length_b   1.000
_cell.length_c   1.000
_cell.angle_alpha   90.00
_cell.angle_beta   90.00
_cell.angle_gamma   90.00
#
_symmetry.space_group_name_H-M   'P 1'
#
loop_
_entity.id
_entity.type
_entity.pdbx_description
1 polymer ?
#
loop_
_entity_poly.entity_id
_entity_poly.type
_entity_poly.pdbx_seq_one_letter_code
_entity_poly.pdbx_strand_id
1 'polypeptide(L)'
;MTLSKLQTNTDNVNMYIAPELYVNTFVDEKDESLDRVCDFWSFGAIMYELLCGMPLSYYHRSVFSSHTILQLPDGLSLEVQSLLTQLLTYEPSERLGAGRDGIEEIKRHPYFKSIDWQGVYDSWIVPD
;
A
#
# COMPACT_ATOMS: atom_id res chain seq x y z
N MET A 1 -10.43 -3.42 14.87
CA MET A 1 -9.80 -2.20 15.42
C MET A 1 -9.08 -1.55 14.25
N THR A 2 -9.76 -0.69 13.50
CA THR A 2 -9.21 -0.10 12.26
C THR A 2 -8.19 0.96 12.59
N LEU A 3 -7.08 0.99 11.84
CA LEU A 3 -5.97 1.94 11.99
C LEU A 3 -6.37 3.40 11.76
N SER A 4 -7.62 3.66 11.37
CA SER A 4 -8.23 4.99 11.18
C SER A 4 -8.31 5.85 12.45
N LYS A 5 -7.94 5.32 13.63
CA LYS A 5 -8.01 6.04 14.91
C LYS A 5 -6.68 6.56 15.45
N LEU A 6 -5.57 6.42 14.70
CA LEU A 6 -4.31 7.06 15.09
C LEU A 6 -4.34 8.52 14.67
N GLN A 7 -4.74 9.38 15.61
CA GLN A 7 -4.70 10.84 15.48
C GLN A 7 -3.23 11.28 15.39
N THR A 8 -2.74 11.58 14.19
CA THR A 8 -1.34 11.97 13.98
C THR A 8 -1.14 13.48 14.15
N ASN A 9 -0.21 13.81 15.04
CA ASN A 9 0.32 15.14 15.30
C ASN A 9 0.78 15.81 13.99
N THR A 10 0.35 17.04 13.75
CA THR A 10 0.30 17.73 12.45
C THR A 10 1.65 18.15 11.82
N ASP A 11 2.78 17.70 12.34
CA ASP A 11 4.11 18.05 11.80
C ASP A 11 4.80 16.91 11.03
N ASN A 12 4.20 15.71 10.98
CA ASN A 12 4.78 14.58 10.26
C ASN A 12 3.71 13.91 9.39
N VAL A 13 3.85 14.02 8.07
CA VAL A 13 2.98 13.34 7.12
C VAL A 13 3.07 11.83 7.37
N ASN A 14 1.95 11.20 7.68
CA ASN A 14 1.90 9.76 7.87
C ASN A 14 1.82 9.08 6.50
N MET A 15 2.96 8.58 6.01
CA MET A 15 3.07 7.93 4.69
C MET A 15 2.34 6.57 4.60
N TYR A 16 1.86 6.03 5.72
CA TYR A 16 1.01 4.85 5.72
C TYR A 16 -0.45 5.16 5.38
N ILE A 17 -0.84 6.44 5.41
CA ILE A 17 -2.18 6.89 5.02
C ILE A 17 -2.16 7.24 3.53
N ALA A 18 -3.16 6.73 2.79
CA ALA A 18 -3.29 6.98 1.35
C ALA A 18 -3.47 8.48 1.05
N PRO A 19 -2.86 9.01 -0.02
CA PRO A 19 -2.85 10.45 -0.31
C PRO A 19 -4.25 11.04 -0.47
N GLU A 20 -5.19 10.29 -1.03
CA GLU A 20 -6.59 10.69 -1.22
C GLU A 20 -7.31 11.02 0.08
N LEU A 21 -6.93 10.41 1.22
CA LEU A 21 -7.55 10.67 2.52
C LEU A 21 -7.13 12.03 3.11
N TYR A 22 -6.03 12.61 2.63
CA TYR A 22 -5.62 13.97 3.00
C TYR A 22 -6.34 15.05 2.19
N VAL A 23 -6.77 14.72 0.97
CA VAL A 23 -7.39 15.65 0.02
C VAL A 23 -8.92 15.62 0.12
N ASN A 24 -9.50 14.43 0.22
CA ASN A 24 -10.94 14.23 0.30
C ASN A 24 -11.39 14.04 1.76
N THR A 25 -11.80 15.15 2.39
CA THR A 25 -12.45 15.15 3.72
C THR A 25 -13.93 14.73 3.68
N PHE A 26 -14.48 14.48 2.49
CA PHE A 26 -15.88 14.10 2.27
C PHE A 26 -15.97 12.79 1.47
N VAL A 27 -15.34 11.74 1.98
CA VAL A 27 -15.63 10.40 1.49
C VAL A 27 -17.00 10.00 2.04
N ASP A 28 -17.95 9.69 1.17
CA ASP A 28 -19.22 9.11 1.56
C ASP A 28 -18.91 7.84 2.38
N GLU A 29 -19.41 7.73 3.62
CA GLU A 29 -19.05 6.70 4.61
C GLU A 29 -19.33 5.23 4.18
N LYS A 30 -19.68 5.00 2.90
CA LYS A 30 -20.14 3.73 2.34
C LYS A 30 -19.39 3.24 1.11
N ASP A 31 -18.33 3.91 0.66
CA ASP A 31 -17.53 3.38 -0.44
C ASP A 31 -16.51 2.34 0.06
N GLU A 32 -16.97 1.11 0.29
CA GLU A 32 -16.11 -0.02 0.67
C GLU A 32 -14.99 -0.30 -0.35
N SER A 33 -15.14 0.14 -1.61
CA SER A 33 -14.10 -0.07 -2.62
C SER A 33 -12.93 0.88 -2.41
N LEU A 34 -13.21 2.13 -2.03
CA LEU A 34 -12.18 3.11 -1.71
C LEU A 34 -11.42 2.72 -0.43
N ASP A 35 -12.12 2.23 0.59
CA ASP A 35 -11.49 1.75 1.83
C ASP A 35 -10.46 0.66 1.56
N ARG A 36 -10.80 -0.33 0.73
CA ARG A 36 -9.87 -1.43 0.36
C ARG A 36 -8.65 -0.92 -0.40
N VAL A 37 -8.86 0.02 -1.33
CA VAL A 37 -7.76 0.58 -2.12
C VAL A 37 -6.83 1.44 -1.26
N CYS A 38 -7.36 2.12 -0.25
CA CYS A 38 -6.57 2.81 0.77
C CYS A 38 -5.71 1.83 1.58
N ASP A 39 -6.27 0.67 1.98
CA ASP A 39 -5.50 -0.37 2.67
C ASP A 39 -4.36 -0.92 1.80
N PHE A 40 -4.55 -1.02 0.48
CA PHE A 40 -3.47 -1.43 -0.44
C PHE A 40 -2.32 -0.42 -0.52
N TRP A 41 -2.62 0.88 -0.36
CA TRP A 41 -1.56 1.88 -0.18
C TRP A 41 -0.76 1.62 1.09
N SER A 42 -1.45 1.44 2.23
CA SER A 42 -0.81 1.15 3.50
C SER A 42 0.06 -0.12 3.43
N PHE A 43 -0.44 -1.15 2.75
CA PHE A 43 0.32 -2.36 2.47
C PHE A 43 1.56 -2.07 1.63
N GLY A 44 1.44 -1.30 0.54
CA GLY A 44 2.58 -0.85 -0.27
C GLY A 44 3.63 -0.08 0.53
N ALA A 45 3.19 0.78 1.46
CA ALA A 45 4.07 1.56 2.30
C ALA A 45 4.88 0.68 3.27
N ILE A 46 4.24 -0.32 3.86
CA ILE A 46 4.91 -1.32 4.71
C ILE A 46 5.86 -2.19 3.87
N MET A 47 5.42 -2.67 2.70
CA MET A 47 6.24 -3.46 1.80
C MET A 47 7.49 -2.69 1.35
N TYR A 48 7.35 -1.38 1.09
CA TYR A 48 8.49 -0.52 0.79
C TYR A 48 9.51 -0.55 1.93
N GLU A 49 9.07 -0.33 3.18
CA GLU A 49 9.96 -0.32 4.33
C GLU A 49 10.65 -1.67 4.54
N LEU A 50 9.91 -2.78 4.41
CA LEU A 50 10.45 -4.13 4.56
C LEU A 50 11.46 -4.50 3.47
N LEU A 51 11.24 -4.07 2.23
CA LEU A 51 12.08 -4.45 1.09
C LEU A 51 13.24 -3.49 0.84
N CYS A 52 13.07 -2.21 1.18
CA CYS A 52 14.10 -1.18 1.05
C CYS A 52 14.92 -1.00 2.32
N GLY A 53 14.44 -1.50 3.47
CA GLY A 53 15.07 -1.34 4.78
C GLY A 53 14.93 0.08 5.38
N MET A 54 14.06 0.91 4.80
CA MET A 54 13.88 2.30 5.16
C MET A 54 12.47 2.78 4.82
N PRO A 55 11.84 3.65 5.64
CA PRO A 55 10.48 4.09 5.42
C PRO A 55 10.39 5.06 4.22
N LEU A 56 9.21 5.12 3.58
CA LEU A 56 8.91 6.07 2.50
C LEU A 56 9.21 7.53 2.87
N SER A 57 8.99 7.88 4.14
CA SER A 57 9.22 9.22 4.68
C SER A 57 10.69 9.66 4.62
N TYR A 58 11.63 8.71 4.44
CA TYR A 58 13.04 9.02 4.27
C TYR A 58 13.31 9.81 2.99
N TYR A 59 12.70 9.38 1.87
CA TYR A 59 12.86 10.02 0.56
C TYR A 59 11.77 11.06 0.27
N HIS A 60 10.58 10.89 0.84
CA HIS A 60 9.43 11.74 0.58
C HIS A 60 9.02 12.47 1.86
N ARG A 61 9.17 13.80 1.89
CA ARG A 61 8.83 14.61 3.08
C ARG A 61 7.43 15.20 3.04
N SER A 62 6.74 15.08 1.90
CA SER A 62 5.39 15.59 1.67
C SER A 62 4.48 14.48 1.19
N VAL A 63 3.17 14.64 1.37
CA VAL A 63 2.15 13.73 0.81
C VAL A 63 2.39 13.57 -0.70
N PHE A 64 2.17 12.37 -1.21
CA PHE A 64 2.28 12.10 -2.64
C PHE A 64 1.26 12.94 -3.42
N SER A 65 1.68 13.40 -4.58
CA SER A 65 0.86 14.09 -5.57
C SER A 65 0.90 13.33 -6.89
N SER A 66 0.07 13.74 -7.85
CA SER A 66 0.10 13.20 -9.22
C SER A 66 1.45 13.35 -9.93
N HIS A 67 2.33 14.21 -9.44
CA HIS A 67 3.67 14.44 -9.98
C HIS A 67 4.80 13.78 -9.18
N THR A 68 4.47 13.10 -8.08
CA THR A 68 5.47 12.46 -7.24
C THR A 68 6.00 11.20 -7.91
N ILE A 69 7.31 11.13 -8.10
CA ILE A 69 8.00 9.94 -8.63
C ILE A 69 8.55 9.14 -7.45
N LEU A 70 8.09 7.89 -7.31
CA LEU A 70 8.56 6.98 -6.27
C LEU A 70 10.07 6.76 -6.39
N GLN A 71 10.81 7.14 -5.35
CA GLN A 71 12.23 6.86 -5.22
C GLN A 71 12.45 5.43 -4.70
N LEU A 72 13.19 4.63 -5.46
CA LEU A 72 13.54 3.25 -5.12
C LEU A 72 15.07 3.15 -4.98
N PRO A 73 15.58 2.46 -3.95
CA PRO A 73 17.00 2.14 -3.86
C PRO A 73 17.50 1.28 -5.04
N ASP A 74 18.79 1.42 -5.35
CA ASP A 74 19.45 0.57 -6.34
C ASP A 74 19.54 -0.89 -5.87
N GLY A 75 19.52 -1.83 -6.81
CA GLY A 75 19.72 -3.25 -6.53
C GLY A 75 18.45 -4.05 -6.22
N LEU A 76 17.28 -3.42 -6.21
CA LEU A 76 16.00 -4.12 -6.11
C LEU A 76 15.71 -4.94 -7.37
N SER A 77 15.11 -6.12 -7.22
CA SER A 77 14.66 -6.93 -8.35
C SER A 77 13.55 -6.21 -9.12
N LEU A 78 13.42 -6.50 -10.43
CA LEU A 78 12.35 -5.92 -11.25
C LEU A 78 10.95 -6.22 -10.70
N GLU A 79 10.77 -7.39 -10.08
CA GLU A 79 9.51 -7.80 -9.45
C GLU A 79 9.18 -6.93 -8.23
N VAL A 80 10.18 -6.59 -7.41
CA VAL A 80 9.99 -5.68 -6.26
C VAL A 80 9.68 -4.27 -6.74
N GLN A 81 10.46 -3.75 -7.71
CA GLN A 81 10.24 -2.41 -8.25
C GLN A 81 8.82 -2.30 -8.83
N SER A 82 8.41 -3.29 -9.63
CA SER A 82 7.07 -3.37 -10.22
C SER A 82 5.96 -3.47 -9.17
N LEU A 83 6.16 -4.24 -8.09
CA LEU A 83 5.17 -4.32 -7.01
C LEU A 83 4.98 -2.97 -6.32
N LEU A 84 6.09 -2.33 -5.91
CA LEU A 84 6.06 -1.10 -5.15
C LEU A 84 5.50 0.07 -5.97
N THR A 85 5.88 0.18 -7.25
CA THR A 85 5.36 1.24 -8.11
C THR A 85 3.86 1.14 -8.34
N GLN A 86 3.31 -0.08 -8.47
CA GLN A 86 1.87 -0.27 -8.70
C GLN A 86 1.03 -0.16 -7.41
N LEU A 87 1.57 -0.56 -6.24
CA LEU A 87 0.88 -0.37 -4.96
C LEU A 87 0.90 1.10 -4.49
N LEU A 88 1.97 1.83 -4.78
CA LEU A 88 2.16 3.24 -4.41
C LEU A 88 1.80 4.20 -5.54
N THR A 89 0.85 3.80 -6.39
CA THR A 89 0.24 4.67 -7.39
C THR A 89 -0.64 5.71 -6.71
N TYR A 90 -0.42 6.98 -7.05
CA TYR A 90 -1.18 8.10 -6.50
C TYR A 90 -2.68 7.96 -6.79
N GLU A 91 -3.04 7.68 -8.06
CA GLU A 91 -4.42 7.53 -8.49
C GLU A 91 -5.02 6.20 -7.94
N PRO A 92 -6.04 6.25 -7.06
CA PRO A 92 -6.57 5.05 -6.42
C PRO A 92 -7.13 4.04 -7.42
N SER A 93 -7.77 4.53 -8.48
CA SER A 93 -8.39 3.69 -9.53
C SER A 93 -7.38 2.92 -10.39
N GLU A 94 -6.12 3.36 -10.43
CA GLU A 94 -5.02 2.72 -11.17
C GLU A 94 -4.10 1.90 -10.26
N ARG A 95 -4.39 1.86 -8.96
CA ARG A 95 -3.57 1.15 -7.96
C ARG A 95 -3.74 -0.36 -8.10
N LEU A 96 -2.67 -1.12 -7.85
CA LEU A 96 -2.74 -2.59 -7.85
C LEU A 96 -3.80 -3.07 -6.86
N GLY A 97 -4.75 -3.88 -7.35
CA GLY A 97 -5.88 -4.36 -6.56
C GLY A 97 -7.11 -3.45 -6.59
N ALA A 98 -7.08 -2.32 -7.30
CA ALA A 98 -8.27 -1.50 -7.55
C ALA A 98 -9.16 -2.06 -8.68
N GLY A 99 -8.65 -3.02 -9.46
CA GLY A 99 -9.40 -3.67 -10.53
C GLY A 99 -10.48 -4.62 -10.01
N ARG A 100 -11.19 -5.25 -10.96
CA ARG A 100 -12.35 -6.13 -10.66
C ARG A 100 -11.98 -7.34 -9.80
N ASP A 101 -10.74 -7.80 -9.93
CA ASP A 101 -10.25 -8.98 -9.21
C ASP A 101 -9.70 -8.63 -7.83
N GLY A 102 -9.59 -7.34 -7.49
CA GLY A 102 -9.24 -6.88 -6.16
C GLY A 102 -7.89 -7.43 -5.67
N ILE A 103 -7.90 -7.94 -4.44
CA ILE A 103 -6.75 -8.58 -3.78
C ILE A 103 -6.12 -9.72 -4.60
N GLU A 104 -6.88 -10.38 -5.48
CA GLU A 104 -6.34 -11.47 -6.30
C GLU A 104 -5.33 -10.95 -7.34
N GLU A 105 -5.40 -9.68 -7.75
CA GLU A 105 -4.36 -9.05 -8.57
C GLU A 105 -3.03 -8.97 -7.82
N ILE A 106 -3.09 -8.58 -6.54
CA ILE A 106 -1.91 -8.50 -5.67
C ILE A 106 -1.33 -9.89 -5.46
N LYS A 107 -2.15 -10.90 -5.14
CA LYS A 107 -1.70 -12.28 -4.91
C LYS A 107 -1.03 -12.92 -6.13
N ARG A 108 -1.51 -12.59 -7.33
CA ARG A 108 -0.95 -13.09 -8.61
C ARG A 108 0.28 -12.31 -9.08
N HIS A 109 0.66 -11.23 -8.40
CA HIS A 109 1.81 -10.45 -8.80
C HIS A 109 3.09 -11.31 -8.82
N PRO A 110 3.99 -11.17 -9.81
CA PRO A 110 5.19 -12.01 -9.94
C PRO A 110 6.07 -12.09 -8.68
N TYR A 111 6.09 -11.02 -7.87
CA TYR A 111 6.77 -11.01 -6.58
C TYR A 111 6.31 -12.15 -5.65
N PHE A 112 5.02 -12.49 -5.68
CA PHE A 112 4.43 -13.54 -4.82
C PHE A 112 4.30 -14.89 -5.52
N LYS A 113 4.90 -15.10 -6.70
CA LYS A 113 4.75 -16.34 -7.48
C LYS A 113 5.14 -17.62 -6.72
N SER A 114 6.03 -17.50 -5.74
CA SER A 114 6.51 -18.63 -4.93
C SER A 114 5.70 -18.87 -3.67
N ILE A 115 4.68 -18.04 -3.39
CA ILE A 115 3.83 -18.18 -2.22
C ILE A 115 2.67 -19.11 -2.55
N ASP A 116 2.58 -20.20 -1.81
CA ASP A 116 1.36 -21.02 -1.77
C ASP A 116 0.35 -20.38 -0.83
N TRP A 117 -0.52 -19.53 -1.39
CA TRP A 117 -1.53 -18.83 -0.62
C TRP A 117 -2.47 -19.78 0.12
N GLN A 118 -2.83 -20.93 -0.47
CA GLN A 118 -3.71 -21.90 0.19
C GLN A 118 -3.01 -22.50 1.41
N GLY A 119 -1.75 -22.90 1.27
CA GLY A 119 -0.92 -23.37 2.38
C GLY A 119 -0.78 -22.32 3.49
N VAL A 120 -0.66 -21.03 3.15
CA VAL A 120 -0.64 -19.94 4.14
C VAL A 120 -1.97 -19.84 4.89
N TYR A 121 -3.11 -19.92 4.21
CA TYR A 121 -4.42 -19.90 4.86
C TYR A 121 -4.63 -21.11 5.79
N ASP A 122 -4.24 -22.30 5.33
CA ASP A 122 -4.46 -23.55 6.07
C ASP A 122 -3.50 -23.70 7.26
N SER A 123 -2.30 -23.13 7.15
CA SER A 123 -1.30 -23.12 8.24
C SER A 123 -1.47 -21.97 9.23
N TRP A 124 -2.36 -21.01 8.95
CA TRP A 124 -2.69 -19.94 9.88
C TRP A 124 -3.51 -20.48 11.06
N ILE A 125 -2.81 -21.13 11.99
CA ILE A 125 -3.31 -21.43 13.32
C ILE A 125 -2.96 -20.20 14.16
N VAL A 126 -3.97 -19.49 14.66
CA VAL A 126 -3.77 -18.45 15.67
C VAL A 126 -3.13 -19.14 16.88
N PRO A 127 -1.89 -18.80 17.29
CA PRO A 127 -1.32 -19.38 18.50
C PRO A 127 -2.21 -19.00 19.68
N ASP A 128 -2.55 -19.99 20.53
CA ASP A 128 -3.34 -19.80 21.75
C ASP A 128 -2.75 -18.72 22.69
#